data_AF-A0A2P4XLB7-F1
#
_entry.id   AF-A0A2P4XLB7-F1
#
_cell.length_a   1.000
_cell.length_b   1.000
_cell.length_c   1.000
_cell.angle_alpha   90.00
_cell.angle_beta   90.00
_cell.angle_gamma   90.00
#
_symmetry.space_group_name_H-M   'P 1'
#
loop_
_entity.id
_entity.type
_entity.pdbx_description
1 polymer ?
#
loop_
_entity_poly.entity_id
_entity_poly.type
_entity_poly.pdbx_seq_one_letter_code
_entity_poly.pdbx_strand_id
1 'polypeptide(L)'
;MDESEFLRLLERYPVVRKKTHCRVQWNDMYDDEPVQPVSSGIFIPAGQEREIQPTDSMEDALEKFLAPYFSSQETDKIQQQLEKVQRDFVSTLCLEDVNDLCAQFVATK
;
A
#
# COMPACT_ATOMS: atom_id res chain seq x y z
N MET A 1 7.55 -10.24 -14.57
CA MET A 1 7.34 -8.79 -14.66
C MET A 1 8.58 -8.20 -15.29
N ASP A 2 8.42 -7.49 -16.39
CA ASP A 2 9.51 -6.76 -17.03
C ASP A 2 9.65 -5.34 -16.44
N GLU A 3 10.81 -4.71 -16.62
CA GLU A 3 11.13 -3.41 -16.02
C GLU A 3 10.21 -2.29 -16.53
N SER A 4 9.76 -2.40 -17.79
CA SER A 4 8.79 -1.50 -18.41
C SER A 4 7.40 -1.59 -17.78
N GLU A 5 6.95 -2.80 -17.48
CA GLU A 5 5.66 -3.10 -16.85
C GLU A 5 5.64 -2.60 -15.41
N PHE A 6 6.75 -2.77 -14.68
CA PHE A 6 6.92 -2.22 -13.33
C PHE A 6 6.89 -0.68 -13.32
N LEU A 7 7.61 -0.02 -14.23
CA LEU A 7 7.62 1.45 -14.33
C LEU A 7 6.24 2.01 -14.68
N ARG A 8 5.52 1.35 -15.61
CA ARG A 8 4.16 1.72 -15.97
C ARG A 8 3.17 1.52 -14.82
N LEU A 9 3.38 0.53 -13.96
CA LEU A 9 2.60 0.36 -12.73
C LEU A 9 2.87 1.50 -11.74
N LEU A 10 4.13 1.91 -11.59
CA LEU A 10 4.52 3.02 -10.70
C LEU A 10 3.92 4.37 -11.13
N GLU A 11 3.73 4.60 -12.44
CA GLU A 11 3.05 5.80 -12.94
C GLU A 11 1.60 5.94 -12.43
N ARG A 12 0.95 4.82 -12.08
CA ARG A 12 -0.39 4.83 -11.46
C ARG A 12 -0.39 5.32 -10.01
N TYR A 13 0.77 5.35 -9.37
CA TYR A 13 0.95 5.73 -7.96
C TYR A 13 1.89 6.94 -7.82
N PRO A 14 1.49 8.13 -8.30
CA PRO A 14 2.35 9.30 -8.29
C PRO A 14 2.82 9.65 -6.87
N VAL A 15 4.15 9.68 -6.68
CA VAL A 15 4.75 10.01 -5.39
C VAL A 15 4.95 11.53 -5.30
N VAL A 16 4.14 12.18 -4.47
CA VAL A 16 4.31 13.59 -4.12
C VAL A 16 5.31 13.71 -2.99
N ARG A 17 6.41 14.41 -3.26
CA ARG A 17 7.43 14.73 -2.25
C ARG A 17 7.09 16.05 -1.58
N LYS A 18 6.75 16.00 -0.29
CA LYS A 18 6.69 17.15 0.60
C LYS A 18 8.00 17.24 1.38
N LYS A 19 8.33 18.44 1.87
CA LYS A 19 9.63 18.77 2.47
C LYS A 19 10.06 17.79 3.59
N THR A 20 9.10 17.20 4.30
CA THR A 20 9.30 16.30 5.44
C THR A 20 8.93 14.84 5.15
N HIS A 21 8.20 14.55 4.07
CA HIS A 21 7.73 13.19 3.78
C HIS A 21 7.37 12.99 2.30
N CYS A 22 7.41 11.74 1.83
CA CYS A 22 6.87 11.35 0.53
C CYS A 22 5.50 10.71 0.73
N ARG A 23 4.52 11.04 -0.12
CA ARG A 23 3.20 10.40 -0.11
C ARG A 23 2.82 9.93 -1.50
N VAL A 24 2.14 8.79 -1.60
CA VAL A 24 1.50 8.37 -2.84
C VAL A 24 0.19 9.12 -2.95
N GLN A 25 0.01 9.89 -4.02
CA GLN A 25 -1.27 10.50 -4.37
C GLN A 25 -2.08 9.46 -5.15
N TRP A 26 -3.30 9.18 -4.71
CA TRP A 26 -4.22 8.34 -5.48
C TRP A 26 -4.56 9.06 -6.78
N ASN A 27 -4.46 8.35 -7.91
CA ASN A 27 -4.67 8.93 -9.23
C ASN A 27 -6.07 8.55 -9.72
N ASP A 28 -7.04 9.42 -9.43
CA ASP A 28 -8.47 9.24 -9.77
C ASP A 28 -8.72 9.02 -11.28
N MET A 29 -7.73 9.32 -12.13
CA MET A 29 -7.80 9.09 -13.58
C MET A 29 -8.01 7.61 -13.98
N TYR A 30 -7.80 6.67 -13.07
CA TYR A 30 -7.92 5.23 -13.34
C TYR A 30 -9.16 4.58 -12.71
N ASP A 31 -10.02 5.34 -12.03
CA ASP A 31 -11.24 4.79 -11.40
C ASP A 31 -12.34 4.42 -12.43
N ASP A 32 -12.29 4.99 -13.65
CA ASP A 32 -13.25 4.75 -14.73
C ASP A 32 -12.87 3.58 -15.66
N GLU A 33 -11.75 2.88 -15.43
CA GLU A 33 -11.48 1.66 -16.20
C GLU A 33 -12.44 0.56 -15.72
N PRO A 34 -13.30 -0.01 -16.60
CA PRO A 34 -14.13 -1.14 -16.20
C PRO A 34 -13.18 -2.23 -15.73
N VAL A 35 -13.35 -2.64 -14.47
CA VAL A 35 -12.66 -3.77 -13.85
C VAL A 35 -13.06 -5.03 -14.61
N GLN A 36 -12.48 -5.24 -15.79
CA GLN A 36 -12.40 -6.57 -16.36
C GLN A 36 -11.58 -7.38 -15.36
N PRO A 37 -12.00 -8.61 -15.03
CA PRO A 37 -11.16 -9.51 -14.27
C PRO A 37 -9.98 -9.84 -15.18
N VAL A 38 -8.95 -8.99 -15.14
CA VAL A 38 -7.66 -9.31 -15.71
C VAL A 38 -7.16 -10.41 -14.81
N SER A 39 -7.38 -11.63 -15.27
CA SER A 39 -6.58 -12.80 -14.94
C SER A 39 -5.13 -12.42 -15.25
N SER A 40 -4.54 -11.64 -14.35
CA SER A 40 -3.15 -11.26 -14.37
C SER A 40 -2.44 -12.56 -14.12
N GLY A 41 -1.64 -13.00 -15.09
CA GLY A 41 -0.88 -14.24 -15.08
C GLY A 41 0.20 -14.30 -14.02
N ILE A 42 -0.06 -13.77 -12.82
CA ILE A 42 0.58 -14.20 -11.59
C ILE A 42 -0.06 -15.55 -11.29
N PHE A 43 0.68 -16.62 -11.51
CA PHE A 43 0.35 -17.92 -10.94
C PHE A 43 0.36 -17.77 -9.41
N ILE A 44 -0.77 -17.33 -8.85
CA ILE A 44 -1.06 -17.53 -7.43
C ILE A 44 -1.31 -19.04 -7.35
N PRO A 45 -0.47 -19.83 -6.67
CA PRO A 45 -0.78 -21.23 -6.49
C PRO A 45 -2.11 -21.29 -5.74
N ALA A 46 -3.14 -21.77 -6.42
CA ALA A 46 -4.44 -22.04 -5.84
C ALA A 46 -4.22 -23.01 -4.67
N GLY A 47 -4.24 -22.50 -3.44
CA GLY A 47 -3.94 -23.33 -2.28
C GLY A 47 -3.80 -22.65 -0.93
N GLN A 48 -3.46 -21.36 -0.85
CA GLN A 48 -3.26 -20.70 0.47
C GLN A 48 -3.65 -19.21 0.48
N GLU A 49 -4.77 -18.84 -0.13
CA GLU A 49 -5.37 -17.54 0.18
C GLU A 49 -5.94 -17.61 1.60
N ARG A 50 -5.12 -17.24 2.59
CA ARG A 50 -5.66 -16.91 3.91
C ARG A 50 -6.46 -15.62 3.71
N GLU A 51 -7.76 -15.76 3.54
CA GLU A 51 -8.66 -14.63 3.33
C GLU A 51 -8.47 -13.60 4.44
N ILE A 52 -8.24 -12.34 4.04
CA ILE A 52 -8.12 -11.21 4.96
C ILE A 52 -9.54 -10.85 5.39
N GLN A 53 -9.80 -10.95 6.68
CA GLN A 53 -11.10 -10.68 7.29
C GLN A 53 -11.10 -9.30 7.95
N PRO A 54 -12.25 -8.60 8.00
CA PRO A 54 -12.36 -7.31 8.70
C PRO A 54 -12.02 -7.39 10.19
N THR A 55 -12.05 -8.59 10.78
CA THR A 55 -11.72 -8.86 12.18
C THR A 55 -10.23 -9.12 12.41
N ASP A 56 -9.43 -9.24 11.35
CA ASP A 56 -8.00 -9.46 11.48
C ASP A 56 -7.33 -8.22 12.10
N SER A 57 -6.31 -8.48 12.92
CA SER A 57 -5.40 -7.41 13.30
C SER A 57 -4.63 -6.90 12.08
N MET A 58 -4.04 -5.70 12.19
CA MET A 58 -3.21 -5.17 11.10
C MET A 58 -2.02 -6.09 10.82
N GLU A 59 -1.42 -6.68 11.87
CA GLU A 59 -0.33 -7.64 11.75
C GLU A 59 -0.78 -8.91 11.03
N ASP A 60 -1.92 -9.48 11.43
CA ASP A 60 -2.45 -10.71 10.80
C ASP A 60 -2.82 -10.47 9.34
N ALA A 61 -3.45 -9.34 9.03
CA ALA A 61 -3.81 -8.98 7.67
C ALA A 61 -2.57 -8.80 6.78
N LEU A 62 -1.51 -8.19 7.33
CA LEU A 62 -0.24 -8.00 6.64
C LEU A 62 0.47 -9.34 6.39
N GLU A 63 0.52 -10.23 7.38
CA GLU A 63 1.11 -11.57 7.20
C GLU A 63 0.37 -12.35 6.10
N LYS A 64 -0.97 -12.36 6.16
CA LYS A 64 -1.82 -13.01 5.14
C LYS A 64 -1.60 -12.43 3.75
N PHE A 65 -1.46 -11.11 3.64
CA PHE A 65 -1.19 -10.43 2.37
C PHE A 65 0.18 -10.77 1.79
N LEU A 66 1.21 -10.89 2.63
CA LEU A 66 2.60 -11.11 2.21
C LEU A 66 2.93 -12.59 1.97
N ALA A 67 2.22 -13.51 2.62
CA ALA A 67 2.47 -14.95 2.56
C ALA A 67 2.57 -15.55 1.14
N PRO A 68 1.81 -15.10 0.12
CA PRO A 68 1.94 -15.61 -1.24
C PRO A 68 3.24 -15.18 -1.95
N TYR A 69 3.91 -14.13 -1.48
CA TYR A 69 5.02 -13.46 -2.17
C TYR A 69 6.36 -13.65 -1.49
N PHE A 70 6.36 -13.85 -0.17
CA PHE A 70 7.55 -13.83 0.66
C PHE A 70 7.59 -15.05 1.57
N SER A 71 8.80 -15.53 1.89
CA SER A 71 8.97 -16.49 2.98
C SER A 71 8.57 -15.86 4.31
N SER A 72 8.19 -16.66 5.30
CA SER A 72 7.86 -16.17 6.65
C SER A 72 8.99 -15.29 7.24
N GLN A 73 10.26 -15.66 7.02
CA GLN A 73 11.40 -14.85 7.48
C GLN A 73 11.48 -13.47 6.78
N GLU A 74 11.13 -13.39 5.50
CA GLU A 74 11.09 -12.13 4.77
C GLU A 74 9.90 -11.27 5.20
N THR A 75 8.73 -11.90 5.40
CA THR A 75 7.54 -11.25 5.96
C THR A 75 7.84 -10.61 7.32
N ASP A 76 8.52 -11.32 8.22
CA ASP A 76 8.92 -10.78 9.53
C ASP A 76 9.82 -9.55 9.40
N LYS A 77 10.78 -9.58 8.47
CA LYS A 77 11.67 -8.44 8.22
C LYS A 77 10.91 -7.25 7.65
N ILE A 78 9.98 -7.48 6.71
CA ILE A 78 9.14 -6.45 6.11
C ILE A 78 8.29 -5.79 7.20
N GLN A 79 7.65 -6.59 8.06
CA GLN A 79 6.85 -6.09 9.18
C GLN A 79 7.67 -5.23 10.14
N GLN A 80 8.87 -5.68 10.54
CA GLN A 80 9.76 -4.90 11.41
C GLN A 80 10.17 -3.56 10.79
N GLN A 81 10.47 -3.53 9.49
CA GLN A 81 10.82 -2.29 8.79
C GLN A 81 9.61 -1.37 8.67
N LEU A 82 8.42 -1.92 8.37
CA LEU A 82 7.18 -1.15 8.30
C LEU A 82 6.88 -0.46 9.63
N GLU A 83 6.91 -1.21 10.73
CA GLU A 83 6.68 -0.65 12.06
C GLU A 83 7.69 0.45 12.41
N LYS A 84 8.96 0.25 12.05
CA LYS A 84 9.99 1.26 12.26
C LYS A 84 9.67 2.54 11.49
N VAL A 85 9.39 2.43 10.19
CA VAL A 85 9.06 3.58 9.34
C VAL A 85 7.78 4.27 9.81
N GLN A 86 6.78 3.50 10.25
CA GLN A 86 5.54 4.04 10.80
C GLN A 86 5.78 4.81 12.10
N ARG A 87 6.56 4.25 13.04
CA ARG A 87 6.92 4.95 14.28
C ARG A 87 7.72 6.23 14.00
N ASP A 88 8.70 6.15 13.10
CA ASP A 88 9.49 7.31 12.69
C ASP A 88 8.58 8.39 12.07
N PHE A 89 7.71 8.01 11.13
CA PHE A 89 6.73 8.92 10.53
C PHE A 89 5.85 9.60 11.57
N VAL A 90 5.19 8.83 12.45
CA VAL A 90 4.30 9.37 13.49
C VAL A 90 5.05 10.29 14.45
N SER A 91 6.30 9.97 14.81
CA SER A 91 7.11 10.80 15.69
C SER A 91 7.50 12.15 15.07
N THR A 92 7.51 12.24 13.75
CA THR A 92 7.85 13.47 13.01
C THR A 92 6.64 14.35 12.68
N LEU A 93 5.42 13.86 12.89
CA LEU A 93 4.21 14.62 12.58
C LEU A 93 4.08 15.84 13.49
N CYS A 94 3.80 17.00 12.89
CA CYS A 94 3.39 18.19 13.60
C CYS A 94 1.91 18.53 13.37
N LEU A 95 1.40 19.50 14.12
CA LEU A 95 0.00 19.94 14.02
C LEU A 95 -0.38 20.41 12.60
N GLU A 96 0.57 21.02 11.87
CA GLU A 96 0.36 21.43 10.48
C GLU A 96 0.15 20.21 9.57
N ASP A 97 0.97 19.16 9.72
CA ASP A 97 0.83 17.93 8.93
C ASP A 97 -0.51 17.24 9.19
N VAL A 98 -0.98 17.23 10.43
CA VAL A 98 -2.29 16.65 10.80
C VAL A 98 -3.44 17.47 10.22
N ASN A 99 -3.37 18.80 10.26
CA ASN A 99 -4.38 19.66 9.65
C ASN A 99 -4.42 19.49 8.12
N ASP A 100 -3.25 19.40 7.48
CA ASP A 100 -3.12 19.12 6.04
C ASP A 100 -3.69 17.74 5.67
N LEU A 101 -3.56 16.75 6.55
CA LEU A 101 -4.18 15.43 6.37
C LEU A 101 -5.71 15.52 6.47
N CYS A 102 -6.24 16.17 7.51
CA CYS A 102 -7.69 16.32 7.70
C CYS A 102 -8.36 17.11 6.57
N ALA A 103 -7.71 18.15 6.04
CA ALA A 103 -8.27 18.97 4.96
C ALA A 103 -8.58 18.16 3.68
N GLN A 104 -7.88 17.05 3.44
CA GLN A 104 -8.11 16.18 2.28
C GLN A 104 -9.48 15.49 2.31
N PHE A 105 -10.03 15.27 3.49
CA PHE A 105 -11.33 14.60 3.65
C PHE A 105 -12.52 15.56 3.68
N VAL A 106 -12.27 16.88 3.69
CA VAL A 106 -13.30 17.92 3.75
C VAL A 106 -13.64 18.47 2.36
N ALA A 107 -12.71 18.37 1.40
CA ALA A 107 -12.87 18.88 0.04
C ALA A 107 -13.74 17.99 -0.88
N THR A 108 -14.10 16.78 -0.45
CA THR A 108 -15.01 15.88 -1.16
C THR A 108 -16.47 16.23 -0.85
N LYS A 109 -17.02 17.20 -1.58
CA LYS A 109 -18.46 17.44 -1.69
C LYS A 109 -18.86 17.74 -3.13
#